data_AF-A0A8H4U1D6-F1
#
_entry.id   AF-A0A8H4U1D6-F1
#
_cell.length_a   1.000
_cell.length_b   1.000
_cell.length_c   1.000
_cell.angle_alpha   90.00
_cell.angle_beta   90.00
_cell.angle_gamma   90.00
#
_symmetry.space_group_name_H-M   'P 1'
#
loop_
_entity.id
_entity.type
_entity.pdbx_description
1 polymer ?
#
loop_
_entity_poly.entity_id
_entity_poly.type
_entity_poly.pdbx_seq_one_letter_code
_entity_poly.pdbx_strand_id
1 'polypeptide(L)'
;MRTQGAAAATATNWLFGFVCTQFTPTGIRNIGYRFYIIFACFNLIFVAVVYFLYPETANRTLEDLDAYFDRDSGHKTIIPIGDTVAKQTSRPVEAFEAEARRVAD
;
A
#
# COMPACT_ATOMS: atom_id res chain seq x y z
N MET A 1 1.28 16.69 4.58
CA MET A 1 0.20 15.85 4.01
C MET A 1 -0.04 14.53 4.77
N ARG A 2 0.87 14.10 5.65
CA ARG A 2 0.74 12.87 6.46
C ARG A 2 -0.52 12.75 7.34
N THR A 3 -0.95 13.84 7.99
CA THR A 3 -2.12 13.83 8.88
C THR A 3 -3.43 13.61 8.13
N GLN A 4 -3.59 14.23 6.96
CA GLN A 4 -4.75 14.04 6.09
C GLN A 4 -4.82 12.62 5.53
N GLY A 5 -3.68 12.07 5.11
CA GLY A 5 -3.59 10.67 4.65
C GLY A 5 -3.94 9.67 5.76
N ALA A 6 -3.41 9.87 6.97
CA ALA A 6 -3.72 9.02 8.12
C ALA A 6 -5.21 9.11 8.54
N ALA A 7 -5.79 10.30 8.50
CA ALA A 7 -7.21 10.51 8.80
C ALA A 7 -8.11 9.81 7.77
N ALA A 8 -7.80 9.95 6.47
CA ALA A 8 -8.53 9.26 5.40
C ALA A 8 -8.41 7.74 5.54
N ALA A 9 -7.21 7.20 5.77
CA ALA A 9 -6.99 5.77 5.96
C ALA A 9 -7.80 5.22 7.15
N THR A 10 -7.79 5.95 8.27
CA THR A 10 -8.58 5.58 9.46
C THR A 10 -10.08 5.60 9.16
N ALA A 11 -10.58 6.67 8.55
CA ALA A 11 -11.99 6.79 8.19
C ALA A 11 -12.45 5.67 7.24
N THR A 12 -11.65 5.38 6.21
CA THR A 12 -11.89 4.29 5.26
C THR A 12 -11.90 2.93 5.94
N ASN A 13 -10.97 2.67 6.87
CA ASN A 13 -10.94 1.43 7.64
C ASN A 13 -12.23 1.22 8.45
N TRP A 14 -12.66 2.23 9.20
CA TRP A 14 -13.90 2.15 9.98
C TRP A 14 -15.15 2.02 9.10
N LEU A 15 -15.19 2.73 7.98
CA LEU A 15 -16.29 2.64 7.03
C LEU A 15 -16.43 1.23 6.45
N PHE A 16 -15.34 0.62 5.98
CA PHE A 16 -15.39 -0.73 5.44
C PHE A 16 -15.67 -1.78 6.51
N GLY A 17 -15.18 -1.59 7.75
CA GLY A 17 -15.57 -2.42 8.89
C GLY A 17 -17.08 -2.40 9.14
N PHE A 18 -17.70 -1.22 9.07
CA PHE A 18 -19.16 -1.07 9.17
C PHE A 18 -19.89 -1.77 8.01
N VAL A 19 -19.46 -1.54 6.77
CA VAL A 19 -20.03 -2.18 5.58
C VAL A 19 -19.97 -3.69 5.70
N CYS A 20 -18.81 -4.27 6.04
CA CYS A 20 -18.68 -5.71 6.23
C CYS A 20 -19.63 -6.24 7.32
N THR A 21 -19.75 -5.53 8.44
CA THR A 21 -20.63 -5.94 9.55
C THR A 21 -22.10 -5.92 9.15
N GLN A 22 -22.55 -4.94 8.35
CA GLN A 22 -23.93 -4.85 7.89
C GLN A 22 -24.27 -5.85 6.78
N PHE A 23 -23.35 -6.06 5.83
CA PHE A 23 -23.59 -6.93 4.67
C PHE A 23 -23.46 -8.42 5.01
N THR A 24 -22.55 -8.79 5.91
CA THR A 24 -22.29 -10.20 6.28
C THR A 24 -23.54 -10.98 6.74
N PRO A 25 -24.38 -10.49 7.67
CA PRO A 25 -25.56 -11.25 8.12
C PRO A 25 -26.60 -11.43 7.01
N THR A 26 -26.79 -10.43 6.15
CA THR A 26 -27.72 -10.53 5.01
C THR A 26 -27.17 -11.43 3.92
N GLY A 27 -25.87 -11.39 3.66
CA GLY A 27 -25.18 -12.26 2.72
C GLY A 27 -25.26 -13.73 3.13
N ILE A 28 -24.89 -14.06 4.37
CA ILE A 28 -24.93 -15.44 4.87
C ILE A 28 -26.36 -15.99 4.86
N ARG A 29 -27.37 -15.18 5.22
CA ARG A 29 -28.78 -15.62 5.21
C ARG A 29 -29.28 -15.97 3.80
N ASN A 30 -28.84 -15.26 2.77
CA ASN A 30 -29.35 -15.45 1.41
C ASN A 30 -28.56 -16.47 0.59
N ILE A 31 -27.22 -16.48 0.73
CA ILE A 31 -26.32 -17.30 -0.11
C ILE A 31 -25.46 -18.28 0.69
N GLY A 32 -25.61 -18.34 2.02
CA GLY A 32 -24.94 -19.32 2.87
C GLY A 32 -23.43 -19.30 2.74
N TYR A 33 -22.83 -20.47 2.54
CA TYR A 33 -21.38 -20.65 2.42
C TYR A 33 -20.78 -19.94 1.19
N ARG A 34 -21.58 -19.65 0.15
CA ARG A 34 -21.08 -19.01 -1.08
C ARG A 34 -20.65 -17.56 -0.85
N PHE A 35 -21.09 -16.94 0.24
CA PHE A 35 -20.64 -15.61 0.65
C PHE A 35 -19.12 -15.58 0.93
N TYR A 36 -18.55 -16.65 1.46
CA TYR A 36 -17.10 -16.73 1.71
C TYR A 36 -16.27 -16.71 0.43
N ILE A 37 -16.82 -17.19 -0.69
CA ILE A 37 -16.14 -17.17 -2.00
C ILE A 37 -15.94 -15.71 -2.47
N ILE A 38 -16.86 -14.81 -2.13
CA ILE A 38 -16.74 -13.39 -2.47
C ILE A 38 -15.52 -12.78 -1.77
N PHE A 39 -15.30 -13.08 -0.48
CA PHE A 39 -14.10 -12.64 0.23
C PHE A 39 -12.80 -13.26 -0.30
N ALA A 40 -12.86 -14.51 -0.77
CA ALA A 40 -11.73 -15.15 -1.43
C ALA A 40 -11.35 -14.42 -2.74
N CYS A 41 -12.35 -14.06 -3.56
CA CYS A 41 -12.13 -13.26 -4.77
C CYS A 41 -11.55 -11.87 -4.45
N PHE A 42 -12.07 -11.19 -3.43
CA PHE A 42 -11.50 -9.90 -3.01
C PHE A 42 -10.05 -10.04 -2.54
N ASN A 43 -9.72 -11.07 -1.76
CA ASN A 43 -8.34 -11.34 -1.36
C ASN A 43 -7.42 -11.52 -2.58
N LEU A 44 -7.85 -12.29 -3.58
CA LEU A 44 -7.06 -12.52 -4.79
C LEU A 44 -6.80 -11.21 -5.57
N ILE A 45 -7.82 -10.34 -5.66
CA ILE A 45 -7.67 -9.02 -6.29
C ILE A 45 -6.71 -8.15 -5.47
N PHE A 46 -6.81 -8.16 -4.14
CA PHE A 46 -5.90 -7.40 -3.28
C PHE A 46 -4.45 -7.85 -3.42
N VAL A 47 -4.18 -9.15 -3.60
CA VAL A 47 -2.83 -9.64 -3.89
C VAL A 47 -2.25 -8.98 -5.15
N ALA A 48 -3.03 -8.89 -6.22
CA ALA A 48 -2.60 -8.22 -7.44
C ALA A 48 -2.38 -6.71 -7.22
N VAL A 49 -3.30 -6.04 -6.53
CA VAL A 49 -3.20 -4.60 -6.24
C VAL A 49 -1.94 -4.29 -5.43
N VAL A 50 -1.71 -5.03 -4.34
CA VAL A 50 -0.52 -4.84 -3.49
C VAL A 50 0.75 -5.08 -4.31
N TYR A 51 0.78 -6.14 -5.12
CA TYR A 51 1.96 -6.49 -5.91
C TYR A 51 2.35 -5.44 -6.96
N PHE A 52 1.39 -4.77 -7.58
CA PHE A 52 1.65 -3.81 -8.66
C PHE A 52 1.68 -2.34 -8.21
N LEU A 53 1.04 -1.97 -7.11
CA LEU A 53 0.91 -0.57 -6.69
C LEU A 53 1.71 -0.21 -5.44
N TYR A 54 2.07 -1.18 -4.59
CA TYR A 54 2.69 -0.89 -3.30
C TYR A 54 4.20 -1.16 -3.37
N PRO A 55 5.07 -0.13 -3.21
CA PRO A 55 6.49 -0.35 -3.07
C PRO A 55 6.82 -0.93 -1.68
N GLU A 56 7.96 -1.59 -1.58
CA GLU A 56 8.48 -2.06 -0.30
C GLU A 56 8.83 -0.87 0.59
N THR A 57 8.24 -0.82 1.78
CA THR A 57 8.40 0.29 2.74
C THR A 57 9.30 -0.07 3.92
N ALA A 58 9.67 -1.35 4.09
CA ALA A 58 10.58 -1.78 5.15
C ALA A 58 11.97 -1.13 5.01
N ASN A 59 12.56 -0.74 6.15
CA ASN A 59 13.90 -0.13 6.24
C ASN A 59 14.10 1.16 5.44
N ARG A 60 13.03 1.87 5.05
CA ARG A 60 13.11 3.19 4.41
C ARG A 60 12.72 4.29 5.37
N THR A 61 13.35 5.45 5.23
CA THR A 61 12.95 6.65 5.97
C THR A 61 11.72 7.30 5.33
N LEU A 62 11.04 8.18 6.07
CA LEU A 62 9.88 8.90 5.53
C LEU A 62 10.30 9.84 4.39
N GLU A 63 11.51 10.37 4.48
CA GLU A 63 12.14 11.24 3.50
C GLU A 63 12.45 10.49 2.19
N ASP A 64 12.86 9.23 2.26
CA ASP A 64 13.08 8.37 1.08
C ASP A 64 11.77 8.06 0.36
N LEU A 65 10.68 7.84 1.12
CA LEU A 65 9.35 7.59 0.57
C LEU A 65 8.77 8.86 -0.07
N ASP A 66 8.91 10.02 0.58
CA ASP A 66 8.50 11.29 0.03
C ASP A 66 9.26 11.59 -1.29
N ALA A 67 10.57 11.28 -1.36
CA ALA A 67 11.36 11.40 -2.58
C ALA A 67 10.95 10.38 -3.67
N TYR A 68 10.58 9.16 -3.29
CA TYR A 68 10.13 8.12 -4.23
C TYR A 68 8.79 8.46 -4.89
N PHE A 69 7.87 9.09 -4.17
CA PHE A 69 6.57 9.51 -4.70
C PHE A 69 6.57 10.91 -5.31
N ASP A 70 7.72 11.61 -5.30
CA ASP A 70 7.82 12.92 -5.92
C ASP A 70 7.66 12.83 -7.44
N ARG A 71 7.06 13.86 -8.03
CA ARG A 71 6.67 13.91 -9.43
C ARG A 71 7.87 13.91 -10.38
N ASP A 72 9.03 14.36 -9.89
CA ASP A 72 10.29 14.43 -10.63
C ASP A 72 11.17 13.17 -10.47
N SER A 73 10.79 12.23 -9.61
CA SER A 73 11.58 11.05 -9.27
C SER A 73 11.71 10.02 -10.40
N GLY A 74 10.92 10.17 -11.49
CA GLY A 74 10.91 9.24 -12.62
C GLY A 74 10.28 7.86 -12.34
N HIS A 75 9.87 7.59 -11.10
CA HIS A 75 9.22 6.34 -10.73
C HIS A 75 7.80 6.26 -11.26
N LYS A 76 7.43 5.10 -11.81
CA LYS A 76 6.06 4.84 -12.30
C LYS A 76 5.19 4.39 -11.13
N THR A 77 3.96 4.91 -11.08
CA THR A 77 2.94 4.49 -10.10
C THR A 77 2.61 3.00 -10.18
N ILE A 78 2.74 2.41 -11.37
CA ILE A 78 2.62 0.96 -11.58
C ILE A 78 4.02 0.37 -11.55
N ILE A 79 4.29 -0.44 -10.53
CA ILE A 79 5.57 -1.08 -10.29
C ILE A 79 5.64 -2.35 -11.16
N PRO A 80 6.53 -2.41 -12.17
CA PRO A 80 6.64 -3.60 -13.00
C PRO A 80 7.22 -4.79 -12.21
N ILE A 81 6.97 -6.00 -12.69
CA ILE A 81 7.39 -7.25 -12.03
C ILE A 81 8.89 -7.25 -11.68
N GLY A 82 9.73 -6.73 -12.58
CA GLY A 82 11.19 -6.73 -12.44
C GLY A 82 11.82 -5.52 -11.75
N ASP A 83 11.04 -4.58 -11.20
CA ASP A 83 11.62 -3.43 -10.50
C ASP A 83 12.19 -3.86 -9.14
N THR A 84 13.51 -4.06 -9.11
CA THR A 84 14.23 -4.46 -7.91
C THR A 84 14.40 -3.28 -6.96
N VAL A 85 14.43 -2.04 -7.48
CA VAL A 85 14.59 -0.84 -6.67
C VAL A 85 13.35 -0.59 -5.83
N ALA A 86 12.16 -0.85 -6.37
CA ALA A 86 10.89 -0.70 -5.66
C ALA A 86 10.55 -1.86 -4.70
N LYS A 87 11.09 -3.06 -4.92
CA LYS A 87 10.71 -4.29 -4.19
C LYS A 87 11.76 -4.83 -3.21
N GLN A 88 12.97 -4.27 -3.21
CA GLN A 88 14.01 -4.70 -2.30
C GLN A 88 13.73 -4.28 -0.85
N THR A 89 13.97 -5.21 0.08
CA THR A 89 13.91 -4.98 1.53
C THR A 89 15.12 -4.21 2.06
N SER A 90 16.26 -4.32 1.38
CA SER A 90 17.44 -3.51 1.71
C SER A 90 17.23 -2.09 1.24
N ARG A 91 17.58 -1.13 2.09
CA ARG A 91 17.58 0.27 1.71
C ARG A 91 18.59 0.47 0.55
N PRO A 92 18.20 1.12 -0.57
CA PRO A 92 19.09 1.34 -1.70
C PRO A 92 20.27 2.24 -1.31
N VAL A 93 21.44 1.99 -1.92
CA VAL A 93 22.67 2.78 -1.69
C VAL A 93 22.45 4.26 -1.99
N GLU A 94 21.64 4.56 -3.01
CA GLU A 94 21.26 5.92 -3.40
C GLU A 94 20.57 6.70 -2.26
N ALA A 95 19.75 6.02 -1.46
CA ALA A 95 19.07 6.65 -0.32
C ALA A 95 20.05 6.97 0.82
N PHE A 96 21.04 6.10 1.06
CA PHE A 96 22.10 6.38 2.03
C PHE A 96 22.97 7.57 1.60
N GLU A 97 23.35 7.63 0.33
CA GLU A 97 24.14 8.75 -0.21
C GLU A 97 23.36 10.08 -0.23
N ALA A 98 22.04 10.01 -0.48
CA ALA A 98 21.17 11.18 -0.41
C ALA A 98 21.03 11.71 1.03
N GLU A 99 20.90 10.83 2.02
CA GLU A 99 20.89 11.21 3.42
C GLU A 99 22.24 11.76 3.88
N ALA A 100 23.34 11.10 3.52
CA ALA A 100 24.70 11.58 3.85
C ALA A 100 24.98 12.97 3.27
N ARG A 101 24.49 13.27 2.06
CA ARG A 101 24.55 14.63 1.48
C ARG A 101 23.75 15.64 2.31
N ARG A 102 22.54 15.28 2.74
CA ARG A 102 21.68 16.17 3.54
C ARG A 102 22.20 16.46 4.94
N VAL A 103 22.90 15.51 5.56
CA VAL A 103 23.47 15.68 6.91
C VAL A 103 24.77 16.52 6.86
N ALA A 104 25.43 16.59 5.70
CA ALA A 104 26.65 17.34 5.51
C ALA A 104 26.42 18.85 5.24
N ASP A 105 25.22 19.23 4.79
CA ASP A 105 24.77 20.61 4.58
C ASP A 105 24.15 21.21 5.86
#